data_AF-A0A354NTS1-F1
#
_entry.id   AF-A0A354NTS1-F1
#
_cell.length_a   1.000
_cell.length_b   1.000
_cell.length_c   1.000
_cell.angle_alpha   90.00
_cell.angle_beta   90.00
_cell.angle_gamma   90.00
#
_symmetry.space_group_name_H-M   'P 1'
#
loop_
_entity.id
_entity.type
_entity.pdbx_description
1 polymer ?
#
loop_
_entity_poly.entity_id
_entity_poly.type
_entity_poly.pdbx_seq_one_letter_code
_entity_poly.pdbx_strand_id
1 'polypeptide(L)' 'FAWKTAHYIYVDAGVGSKPYCRVYNLHGQLCFASVSTFKELFNPILDPNEVAIDFKNARVWDHSGMEAILDLARRY' A
#
# COMPACT_ATOMS: atom_id res chain seq x y z
N PHE A 1 -9.85 -24.22 -6.62
CA PHE A 1 -9.51 -22.95 -7.30
C PHE A 1 -9.95 -21.72 -6.48
N ALA A 2 -9.50 -21.60 -5.22
CA ALA A 2 -9.80 -20.45 -4.36
C ALA A 2 -8.58 -19.96 -3.54
N TRP A 3 -7.39 -20.54 -3.76
CA TRP A 3 -6.19 -20.24 -2.97
C TRP A 3 -5.26 -19.20 -3.63
N LYS A 4 -5.50 -18.84 -4.90
CA LYS A 4 -4.66 -17.86 -5.61
C LYS A 4 -5.10 -16.41 -5.48
N THR A 5 -6.28 -16.13 -4.91
CA THR A 5 -6.90 -14.80 -4.99
C THR A 5 -6.82 -14.00 -3.68
N ALA A 6 -6.45 -14.63 -2.55
CA ALA A 6 -6.44 -13.98 -1.24
C ALA A 6 -5.11 -13.28 -0.87
N HIS A 7 -4.06 -13.38 -1.70
CA HIS A 7 -2.71 -12.92 -1.34
C HIS A 7 -2.14 -11.81 -2.24
N TYR A 8 -2.89 -11.34 -3.23
CA TYR A 8 -2.33 -10.42 -4.22
C TYR A 8 -2.60 -8.98 -3.82
N ILE A 9 -1.67 -8.39 -3.06
CA ILE A 9 -1.55 -6.95 -2.85
C ILE A 9 -0.30 -6.45 -3.57
N TYR A 10 -0.42 -5.36 -4.32
CA TYR A 10 0.70 -4.76 -5.04
C TYR A 10 0.45 -3.27 -5.27
N VAL A 11 1.51 -2.56 -5.67
CA VAL A 11 1.44 -1.16 -6.09
C VAL A 11 1.97 -0.98 -7.51
N ASP A 12 1.40 -0.03 -8.24
CA ASP A 12 1.99 0.57 -9.42
C ASP A 12 2.14 2.09 -9.27
N ALA A 13 2.93 2.69 -10.15
CA ALA A 13 3.18 4.13 -10.12
C ALA A 13 1.92 4.90 -10.53
N GLY A 14 1.40 5.72 -9.62
CA GLY A 14 0.24 6.55 -9.83
C GLY A 14 0.45 7.66 -10.85
N VAL A 15 -0.59 7.92 -11.64
CA VAL A 15 -0.67 9.06 -12.54
C VAL A 15 -0.68 10.32 -11.67
N GLY A 16 0.37 11.13 -11.76
CA GLY A 16 0.55 12.32 -10.91
C GLY A 16 1.83 12.34 -10.08
N SER A 17 2.67 11.31 -10.18
CA SER A 17 4.04 11.39 -9.61
C SER A 17 4.79 12.59 -10.22
N LYS A 18 5.24 13.49 -9.35
CA LYS A 18 6.01 14.72 -9.67
C LYS A 18 7.38 14.63 -8.99
N PRO A 19 8.34 15.52 -9.30
CA PRO A 19 9.68 15.47 -8.70
C PRO A 19 9.69 15.41 -7.16
N TYR A 20 8.68 15.99 -6.51
CA TYR A 20 8.58 16.07 -5.05
C TYR A 20 7.39 15.29 -4.46
N CYS A 21 6.65 14.56 -5.29
CA CYS A 21 5.46 13.82 -4.84
C CYS A 21 5.41 12.46 -5.52
N ARG A 22 5.37 11.38 -4.74
CA ARG A 22 5.20 10.01 -5.23
C ARG A 22 3.76 9.56 -5.00
N VAL A 23 3.14 9.02 -6.04
CA VAL A 23 1.81 8.41 -5.92
C VAL A 23 1.93 6.90 -6.12
N TYR A 24 1.41 6.13 -5.17
CA TYR A 24 1.28 4.68 -5.23
C TYR A 24 -0.18 4.30 -5.44
N ASN A 25 -0.50 3.64 -6.55
CA ASN A 25 -1.82 3.04 -6.74
C ASN A 25 -1.81 1.68 -6.06
N LEU A 26 -2.58 1.51 -4.99
CA LEU A 26 -2.68 0.24 -4.29
C LEU A 26 -3.78 -0.62 -4.91
N HIS A 27 -3.45 -1.90 -5.11
CA HIS A 27 -4.35 -2.91 -5.65
C HIS A 27 -4.47 -4.08 -4.68
N GLY A 28 -5.68 -4.64 -4.57
CA GLY A 28 -5.91 -5.89 -3.86
C GLY A 28 -6.55 -5.74 -2.48
N GLN A 29 -6.37 -6.75 -1.64
CA GLN A 29 -7.01 -6.83 -0.33
C GLN A 29 -5.95 -6.63 0.75
N LEU A 30 -6.13 -5.60 1.59
CA LEU A 30 -5.33 -5.37 2.77
C LEU A 30 -6.03 -5.97 4.00
N CYS A 31 -5.52 -7.12 4.41
CA CYS A 31 -5.93 -7.92 5.56
C CYS A 31 -4.70 -8.52 6.26
N PHE A 32 -4.90 -9.21 7.38
CA PHE A 32 -3.85 -9.91 8.13
C PHE A 32 -2.87 -10.71 7.25
N ALA A 33 -3.36 -11.43 6.24
CA ALA A 33 -2.53 -12.28 5.38
C ALA A 33 -1.63 -11.51 4.39
N SER A 34 -1.83 -10.19 4.26
CA SER A 34 -1.18 -9.32 3.28
C SER A 34 -0.35 -8.19 3.91
N VAL A 35 -0.42 -8.01 5.24
CA VAL A 35 0.24 -6.90 5.96
C VAL A 35 1.75 -6.88 5.72
N SER A 36 2.41 -8.03 5.75
CA SER A 36 3.85 -8.11 5.52
C SER A 36 4.22 -7.62 4.12
N THR A 37 3.54 -8.15 3.09
CA THR A 37 3.74 -7.73 1.70
C THR A 37 3.45 -6.25 1.53
N PHE A 38 2.35 -5.74 2.09
CA PHE A 38 2.02 -4.31 2.07
C PHE A 38 3.17 -3.43 2.54
N LYS A 39 3.80 -3.75 3.67
CA LYS A 39 4.89 -2.97 4.26
C LYS A 39 6.14 -2.94 3.38
N GLU A 40 6.37 -3.97 2.57
CA GLU A 40 7.52 -4.10 1.67
C GLU A 40 7.35 -3.31 0.35
N LEU A 41 6.12 -2.88 0.02
CA LEU A 41 5.83 -2.14 -1.22
C LEU A 41 6.31 -0.68 -1.19
N PHE A 42 6.70 -0.17 -0.03
CA PHE A 42 6.98 1.25 0.21
C PHE A 42 8.41 1.44 0.72
N ASN A 43 9.05 2.55 0.33
CA ASN A 43 10.44 2.82 0.71
C ASN A 43 10.61 4.25 1.26
N PRO A 44 10.27 4.47 2.55
CA PRO A 44 10.33 5.80 3.17
C PRO A 44 11.69 6.50 3.08
N ILE A 45 12.79 5.74 2.97
CA ILE A 45 14.14 6.31 2.90
C ILE A 45 14.42 6.95 1.53
N LEU A 46 13.87 6.38 0.46
CA LEU A 46 14.13 6.82 -0.92
C LEU A 46 12.98 7.63 -1.52
N ASP A 47 11.83 7.65 -0.84
CA ASP A 47 10.67 8.40 -1.28
C ASP A 47 10.82 9.90 -1.01
N PRO A 48 10.16 10.76 -1.82
CA PRO A 48 10.15 12.20 -1.59
C PRO A 48 9.32 12.57 -0.36
N ASN A 49 9.43 13.83 0.06
CA ASN A 49 8.71 14.37 1.23
C ASN A 49 7.18 14.22 1.15
N GLU A 50 6.61 14.15 -0.04
CA GLU A 50 5.18 13.98 -0.23
C GLU A 50 4.90 12.62 -0.87
N VAL A 51 4.12 11.79 -0.18
CA VAL A 51 3.71 10.46 -0.65
C VAL A 51 2.21 10.33 -0.51
N ALA A 52 1.56 9.94 -1.60
CA ALA A 52 0.13 9.64 -1.65
C ALA A 52 -0.07 8.17 -2.00
N ILE A 53 -0.99 7.51 -1.28
CA ILE A 53 -1.39 6.13 -1.56
C ILE A 53 -2.85 6.14 -1.97
N ASP A 54 -3.13 5.79 -3.23
CA ASP A 54 -4.49 5.69 -3.76
C ASP A 54 -5.05 4.29 -3.52
N PHE A 55 -6.13 4.21 -2.74
CA PHE A 55 -6.82 2.97 -2.40
C PHE A 55 -7.98 2.64 -3.35
N LYS A 56 -8.16 3.36 -4.47
CA LYS A 56 -9.29 3.17 -5.40
C LYS A 56 -9.48 1.72 -5.85
N ASN A 57 -8.39 0.97 -6.05
CA ASN A 57 -8.40 -0.43 -6.49
C ASN A 57 -8.08 -1.42 -5.36
N ALA A 58 -8.04 -0.93 -4.12
CA ALA A 58 -7.77 -1.73 -2.93
C ALA A 58 -8.92 -1.67 -1.94
N ARG A 59 -8.98 -2.66 -1.05
CA ARG A 59 -9.94 -2.69 0.06
C ARG A 59 -9.22 -3.08 1.35
N VAL A 60 -9.57 -2.44 2.44
CA VAL A 60 -9.12 -2.79 3.79
C VAL A 60 -10.20 -3.66 4.42
N TRP A 61 -9.86 -4.88 4.84
CA TRP A 61 -10.84 -5.90 5.22
C TRP A 61 -10.94 -6.12 6.73
N ASP A 62 -9.87 -5.85 7.47
CA ASP A 62 -9.81 -6.09 8.90
C ASP A 62 -8.99 -5.01 9.63
N HIS A 63 -8.99 -5.12 10.96
CA HIS A 63 -8.25 -4.21 11.83
C HIS A 63 -6.74 -4.24 11.58
N SER A 64 -6.18 -5.42 11.24
CA SER A 64 -4.75 -5.55 10.92
C SER A 64 -4.36 -4.70 9.71
N GLY A 65 -5.24 -4.62 8.70
CA GLY A 65 -5.01 -3.74 7.55
C GLY A 65 -5.00 -2.26 7.91
N MET A 66 -5.89 -1.82 8.80
CA MET A 66 -5.92 -0.43 9.29
C MET A 66 -4.65 -0.09 10.09
N GLU A 67 -4.24 -0.96 11.01
CA GLU A 67 -3.00 -0.79 11.78
C GLU A 67 -1.77 -0.74 10.87
N ALA A 68 -1.72 -1.55 9.81
CA ALA A 68 -0.62 -1.52 8.85
C ALA A 68 -0.48 -0.16 8.14
N ILE A 69 -1.60 0.49 7.82
CA ILE A 69 -1.59 1.85 7.22
C ILE A 69 -1.08 2.87 8.23
N LEU A 70 -1.55 2.80 9.48
CA LEU A 70 -1.09 3.71 10.55
C LEU A 70 0.41 3.55 10.82
N ASP A 71 0.89 2.31 10.90
CA ASP A 71 2.31 2.00 11.05
C ASP A 71 3.14 2.55 9.89
N LEU A 72 2.67 2.41 8.66
CA LEU A 72 3.35 2.95 7.50
C LEU A 72 3.40 4.47 7.56
N ALA A 73 2.26 5.12 7.87
CA ALA A 73 2.17 6.57 7.99
C ALA A 73 3.10 7.15 9.06
N ARG A 74 3.39 6.42 10.15
CA ARG A 74 4.36 6.84 11.18
C ARG A 74 5.83 6.75 10.73
N ARG A 75 6.12 6.02 9.66
CA ARG A 75 7.48 5.85 9.11
C ARG A 75 7.82 6.91 8.07
N TYR A 76 6.83 7.65 7.58
CA TYR A 76 6.97 8.83 6.73
C TYR A 76 6.89 10.10 7.58
#